data_AF-Q0W1B9-F1
#
_entry.id   AF-Q0W1B9-F1
#
_cell.length_a   1.000
_cell.length_b   1.000
_cell.length_c   1.000
_cell.angle_alpha   90.00
_cell.angle_beta   90.00
_cell.angle_gamma   90.00
#
_symmetry.space_group_name_H-M   'P 1'
#
loop_
_entity.id
_entity.type
_entity.pdbx_description
1 polymer ?
#
loop_
_entity_poly.entity_id
_entity_poly.type
_entity_poly.pdbx_seq_one_letter_code
_entity_poly.pdbx_strand_id
1 'polypeptide(L)'
;MKIFDMTKVRITRLGDSDSVGISLPVEYEKLEGFSAVLESAVDDGRLVLLVRPEVEPAVKETVNELWRDLRLLFSEIADVGEMPWDDVVIVWEVHEAAEGPVPISAAEVLTHRRLYHTKPVDWDKEDIRKSIHDTMTKLCELAAGRLGFKSRLFAMAFGDAVANKFSMISCTYGTLDVICEIFSEEFTRIDDDRYWPLTSVPARAAVAAGYRKIKRLEDDPQEFEKERARVQQKWGFPLQSH
;
A
#
# COMPACT_ATOMS: atom_id res chain seq x y z
N MET A 1 21.83 17.01 -0.42
CA MET A 1 20.53 17.04 -1.15
C MET A 1 20.44 15.74 -1.93
N LYS A 2 19.40 14.93 -1.73
CA LYS A 2 19.22 13.69 -2.52
C LYS A 2 18.41 14.05 -3.76
N ILE A 3 19.05 13.95 -4.93
CA ILE A 3 18.38 14.08 -6.23
C ILE A 3 17.69 12.74 -6.48
N PHE A 4 16.36 12.76 -6.64
CA PHE A 4 15.57 11.54 -6.80
C PHE A 4 15.47 11.08 -8.25
N ASP A 5 15.46 12.02 -9.19
CA ASP A 5 15.45 11.73 -10.63
C ASP A 5 16.11 12.88 -11.40
N MET A 6 16.67 12.58 -12.57
CA MET A 6 17.20 13.54 -13.53
C MET A 6 16.65 13.21 -14.91
N THR A 7 15.86 14.13 -15.46
CA THR A 7 15.28 13.95 -16.79
C THR A 7 15.68 15.06 -17.75
N LYS A 8 15.65 14.75 -19.06
CA LYS A 8 15.84 15.74 -20.12
C LYS A 8 14.50 16.38 -20.44
N VAL A 9 14.39 17.67 -20.16
CA VAL A 9 13.21 18.47 -20.47
C VAL A 9 13.36 19.20 -21.80
N ARG A 10 12.24 19.51 -22.45
CA ARG A 10 12.22 20.40 -23.62
C ARG A 10 11.84 21.80 -23.19
N ILE A 11 12.68 22.78 -23.50
CA ILE A 11 12.35 24.19 -23.32
C ILE A 11 11.64 24.67 -24.60
N THR A 12 10.45 25.24 -24.44
CA THR A 12 9.62 25.75 -25.54
C THR A 12 9.27 27.21 -25.32
N ARG A 13 9.13 27.98 -26.39
CA ARG A 13 8.63 29.36 -26.29
C ARG A 13 7.11 29.33 -26.14
N LEU A 14 6.57 30.07 -25.16
CA LEU A 14 5.14 30.12 -24.87
C LEU A 14 4.49 31.38 -25.46
N GLY A 15 3.72 31.18 -26.53
CA GLY A 15 2.96 32.24 -27.21
C GLY A 15 3.83 33.33 -27.86
N ASP A 16 3.22 34.49 -28.09
CA ASP A 16 3.89 35.68 -28.65
C ASP A 16 4.71 36.47 -27.61
N SER A 17 4.71 36.01 -26.35
CA SER A 17 5.53 36.58 -25.29
C SER A 17 6.94 35.97 -25.29
N ASP A 18 7.96 36.70 -24.85
CA ASP A 18 9.33 36.19 -24.65
C ASP A 18 9.47 35.17 -23.49
N SER A 19 8.37 34.52 -23.13
CA SER A 19 8.32 33.51 -22.07
C SER A 19 8.79 32.16 -22.60
N VAL A 20 9.59 31.47 -21.79
CA VAL A 20 10.00 30.08 -22.02
C VAL A 20 9.31 29.17 -21.02
N GLY A 21 8.69 28.11 -21.52
CA GLY A 21 8.11 27.01 -20.75
C GLY A 21 9.02 25.79 -20.75
N ILE A 22 8.87 24.97 -19.72
CA ILE A 22 9.54 23.67 -19.61
C ILE A 22 8.46 22.60 -19.78
N SER A 23 8.56 21.81 -20.83
CA SER A 23 7.72 20.63 -21.00
C SER A 23 8.33 19.47 -20.21
N LEU A 24 7.68 19.10 -19.11
CA LEU A 24 8.01 17.91 -18.35
C LEU A 24 7.57 16.66 -19.14
N PRO A 25 8.31 15.55 -19.03
CA PRO A 25 7.88 14.26 -19.57
C PRO A 25 6.53 13.79 -19.03
N VAL A 26 5.87 12.88 -19.76
CA VAL A 26 4.51 12.39 -19.44
C VAL A 26 4.42 11.73 -18.07
N GLU A 27 5.49 11.09 -17.61
CA GLU A 27 5.58 10.45 -16.29
C GLU A 27 5.42 11.45 -15.13
N TYR A 28 5.60 12.77 -15.38
CA TYR A 28 5.40 13.84 -14.40
C TYR A 28 3.99 14.45 -14.46
N GLU A 29 3.09 14.00 -15.35
CA GLU A 29 1.69 14.43 -15.34
C GLU A 29 1.00 14.13 -13.99
N LYS A 30 1.46 13.14 -13.23
CA LYS A 30 0.97 12.86 -11.86
C LYS A 30 1.18 14.01 -10.88
N LEU A 31 2.04 14.99 -11.23
CA LEU A 31 2.25 16.22 -10.46
C LEU A 31 1.33 17.37 -10.88
N GLU A 32 0.41 17.16 -11.82
CA GLU A 32 -0.58 18.16 -12.18
C GLU A 32 -1.37 18.63 -10.95
N GLY A 33 -1.50 19.95 -10.79
CA GLY A 33 -2.18 20.57 -9.65
C GLY A 33 -1.35 20.72 -8.38
N PHE A 34 -0.11 20.21 -8.34
CA PHE A 34 0.79 20.41 -7.21
C PHE A 34 1.59 21.70 -7.32
N SER A 35 1.71 22.42 -6.20
CA SER A 35 2.69 23.49 -6.07
C SER A 35 4.09 22.89 -6.09
N ALA A 36 5.07 23.60 -6.65
CA ALA A 36 6.45 23.16 -6.65
C ALA A 36 7.38 24.34 -6.40
N VAL A 37 8.42 24.10 -5.61
CA VAL A 37 9.54 25.04 -5.47
C VAL A 37 10.50 24.79 -6.61
N LEU A 38 10.81 25.83 -7.38
CA LEU A 38 11.87 25.82 -8.37
C LEU A 38 13.13 26.43 -7.76
N GLU A 39 14.21 25.65 -7.75
CA GLU A 39 15.52 26.08 -7.32
C GLU A 39 16.51 25.93 -8.48
N SER A 40 17.55 26.75 -8.50
CA SER A 40 18.68 26.54 -9.41
C SER A 40 19.91 26.21 -8.59
N ALA A 41 20.70 25.26 -9.06
CA ALA A 41 21.94 24.84 -8.43
C ALA A 41 23.02 24.60 -9.48
N VAL A 42 24.25 24.45 -9.02
CA VAL A 42 25.38 24.01 -9.87
C VAL A 42 25.77 22.61 -9.43
N ASP A 43 25.76 21.68 -10.37
CA ASP A 43 26.16 20.28 -10.17
C ASP A 43 27.17 19.90 -11.26
N ASP A 44 28.35 19.44 -10.86
CA ASP A 44 29.49 19.14 -11.76
C ASP A 44 29.78 20.23 -12.81
N GLY A 45 29.71 21.50 -12.39
CA GLY A 45 29.95 22.67 -13.26
C GLY A 45 28.83 22.97 -14.26
N ARG A 46 27.66 22.34 -14.12
CA ARG A 46 26.47 22.57 -14.95
C ARG A 46 25.38 23.24 -14.13
N LEU A 47 24.69 24.21 -14.71
CA LEU A 47 23.45 24.75 -14.12
C LEU A 47 22.37 23.67 -14.20
N VAL A 48 21.83 23.29 -13.04
CA VAL A 48 20.70 22.37 -12.92
C VAL A 48 19.50 23.13 -12.35
N LEU A 49 18.31 22.84 -12.90
CA LEU A 49 17.04 23.31 -12.38
C LEU A 49 16.42 22.18 -11.56
N LEU A 50 16.14 22.47 -10.30
CA LEU A 50 15.53 21.53 -9.37
C LEU A 50 14.06 21.89 -9.23
N VAL A 51 13.20 20.90 -9.39
CA VAL A 51 11.76 21.04 -9.17
C VAL A 51 11.40 20.18 -7.97
N ARG A 52 10.99 20.80 -6.86
CA ARG A 52 10.56 20.10 -5.65
C ARG A 52 9.03 20.25 -5.51
N PRO A 53 8.24 19.27 -5.96
CA PRO A 53 6.80 19.31 -5.80
C PRO A 53 6.41 19.10 -4.34
N GLU A 54 5.45 19.89 -3.86
CA GLU A 54 4.91 19.83 -2.51
C GLU A 54 3.80 18.76 -2.43
N VAL A 55 4.22 17.50 -2.49
CA VAL A 55 3.28 16.35 -2.57
C VAL A 55 2.81 15.85 -1.20
N GLU A 56 3.56 16.15 -0.14
CA GLU A 56 3.35 15.58 1.19
C GLU A 56 1.91 15.79 1.73
N PRO A 57 1.29 16.99 1.63
CA PRO A 57 -0.06 17.19 2.12
C PRO A 57 -1.10 16.29 1.43
N ALA A 58 -1.03 16.13 0.12
CA ALA A 58 -1.98 15.28 -0.62
C ALA A 58 -1.76 13.80 -0.36
N VAL A 59 -0.49 13.38 -0.21
CA VAL A 59 -0.17 12.01 0.19
C VAL A 59 -0.74 11.73 1.59
N LYS A 60 -0.53 12.64 2.54
CA LYS A 60 -1.08 12.52 3.90
C LYS A 60 -2.60 12.46 3.90
N GLU A 61 -3.27 13.28 3.10
CA GLU A 61 -4.73 13.26 2.97
C GLU A 61 -5.24 11.89 2.50
N THR A 62 -4.72 11.40 1.37
CA THR A 62 -5.14 10.10 0.81
C THR A 62 -4.80 8.93 1.74
N VAL A 63 -3.62 8.93 2.36
CA VAL A 63 -3.25 7.90 3.35
C VAL A 63 -4.17 7.94 4.57
N ASN A 64 -4.53 9.12 5.07
CA ASN A 64 -5.46 9.23 6.19
C ASN A 64 -6.88 8.74 5.82
N GLU A 65 -7.34 8.95 4.59
CA GLU A 65 -8.60 8.39 4.11
C GLU A 65 -8.57 6.85 4.09
N LEU A 66 -7.52 6.27 3.49
CA LEU A 66 -7.32 4.82 3.50
C LEU A 66 -7.23 4.27 4.94
N TRP A 67 -6.53 4.97 5.83
CA TRP A 67 -6.43 4.57 7.24
C TRP A 67 -7.78 4.59 7.95
N ARG A 68 -8.65 5.58 7.69
CA ARG A 68 -10.02 5.59 8.24
C ARG A 68 -10.83 4.41 7.74
N ASP A 69 -10.71 4.07 6.47
CA ASP A 69 -11.38 2.91 5.89
C ASP A 69 -10.87 1.60 6.50
N LEU A 70 -9.57 1.46 6.73
CA LEU A 70 -8.99 0.33 7.44
C LEU A 70 -9.45 0.28 8.90
N ARG A 71 -9.52 1.42 9.58
CA ARG A 71 -10.02 1.49 10.96
C ARG A 71 -11.46 1.00 11.06
N LEU A 72 -12.29 1.31 10.06
CA LEU A 72 -13.63 0.75 9.94
C LEU A 72 -13.59 -0.74 9.59
N LEU A 73 -12.70 -1.16 8.68
CA LEU A 73 -12.54 -2.56 8.32
C LEU A 73 -12.23 -3.46 9.52
N PHE A 74 -11.29 -3.03 10.37
CA PHE A 74 -10.86 -3.80 11.53
C PHE A 74 -11.78 -3.62 12.76
N SER A 75 -12.85 -2.83 12.66
CA SER A 75 -13.67 -2.41 13.81
C SER A 75 -14.31 -3.56 14.58
N GLU A 76 -14.58 -4.69 13.91
CA GLU A 76 -15.14 -5.90 14.53
C GLU A 76 -14.10 -6.69 15.35
N ILE A 77 -12.81 -6.34 15.24
CA ILE A 77 -11.71 -6.93 16.00
C ILE A 77 -11.29 -5.98 17.11
N ALA A 78 -10.85 -4.77 16.74
CA ALA A 78 -10.37 -3.74 17.64
C ALA A 78 -10.28 -2.39 16.91
N ASP A 79 -10.23 -1.31 17.68
CA ASP A 79 -9.85 -0.01 17.14
C ASP A 79 -8.32 0.08 16.98
N VAL A 80 -7.85 0.21 15.74
CA VAL A 80 -6.43 0.35 15.41
C VAL A 80 -5.89 1.78 15.65
N GLY A 81 -6.71 2.71 16.12
CA GLY A 81 -6.30 4.06 16.51
C GLY A 81 -6.03 5.01 15.33
N GLU A 82 -5.43 6.16 15.63
CA GLU A 82 -5.05 7.17 14.63
C GLU A 82 -3.80 6.76 13.82
N MET A 83 -3.64 7.33 12.64
CA MET A 83 -2.52 7.03 11.73
C MET A 83 -1.17 7.33 12.42
N PRO A 84 -0.26 6.33 12.59
CA PRO A 84 1.06 6.56 13.17
C PRO A 84 2.00 7.26 12.21
N TRP A 85 1.90 8.58 12.11
CA TRP A 85 2.82 9.34 11.28
C TRP A 85 4.28 9.26 11.77
N ASP A 86 4.51 8.97 13.05
CA ASP A 86 5.86 8.78 13.60
C ASP A 86 6.54 7.49 13.13
N ASP A 87 5.75 6.48 12.75
CA ASP A 87 6.25 5.19 12.25
C ASP A 87 6.37 5.17 10.72
N VAL A 88 6.12 6.29 10.04
CA VAL A 88 5.97 6.36 8.58
C VAL A 88 6.85 7.45 7.99
N VAL A 89 7.44 7.17 6.82
CA VAL A 89 8.14 8.16 6.01
C VAL A 89 7.58 8.19 4.60
N ILE A 90 7.35 9.38 4.06
CA ILE A 90 6.93 9.55 2.66
C ILE A 90 8.19 9.64 1.79
N VAL A 91 8.30 8.72 0.83
CA VAL A 91 9.37 8.67 -0.16
C VAL A 91 8.76 8.76 -1.55
N TRP A 92 9.53 9.18 -2.56
CA TRP A 92 8.98 9.26 -3.91
C TRP A 92 8.61 7.88 -4.46
N GLU A 93 9.56 6.95 -4.40
CA GLU A 93 9.43 5.54 -4.77
C GLU A 93 10.18 4.68 -3.75
N VAL A 94 9.75 3.44 -3.59
CA VAL A 94 10.33 2.48 -2.65
C VAL A 94 11.29 1.59 -3.44
N HIS A 95 12.59 1.69 -3.16
CA HIS A 95 13.61 0.93 -3.88
C HIS A 95 14.25 -0.21 -3.07
N GLU A 96 14.15 -0.18 -1.73
CA GLU A 96 14.71 -1.19 -0.84
C GLU A 96 13.83 -1.40 0.39
N ALA A 97 13.96 -2.56 1.05
CA ALA A 97 13.37 -2.82 2.35
C ALA A 97 14.03 -1.91 3.40
N ALA A 98 13.24 -1.06 4.07
CA ALA A 98 13.75 -0.10 5.02
C ALA A 98 13.93 -0.72 6.43
N GLU A 99 15.14 -0.60 6.98
CA GLU A 99 15.35 -0.69 8.43
C GLU A 99 14.95 0.65 9.06
N GLY A 100 13.72 0.77 9.58
CA GLY A 100 13.24 2.02 10.19
C GLY A 100 11.75 2.29 9.94
N PRO A 101 11.33 3.57 9.89
CA PRO A 101 9.97 3.96 9.56
C PRO A 101 9.50 3.35 8.22
N VAL A 102 8.23 2.99 8.15
CA VAL A 102 7.61 2.34 7.01
C VAL A 102 7.54 3.33 5.82
N PRO A 103 8.17 3.03 4.68
CA PRO A 103 8.21 3.96 3.56
C PRO A 103 6.93 3.88 2.71
N ILE A 104 6.20 4.99 2.59
CA ILE A 104 5.03 5.12 1.71
C ILE A 104 5.44 5.81 0.40
N SER A 105 5.11 5.17 -0.73
CA SER A 105 5.41 5.66 -2.07
C SER A 105 4.46 6.78 -2.47
N ALA A 106 4.97 8.01 -2.56
CA ALA A 106 4.22 9.16 -3.04
C ALA A 106 3.76 8.94 -4.49
N ALA A 107 4.62 8.38 -5.35
CA ALA A 107 4.28 8.10 -6.74
C ALA A 107 3.06 7.17 -6.87
N GLU A 108 3.00 6.13 -6.03
CA GLU A 108 1.89 5.19 -5.98
C GLU A 108 0.60 5.87 -5.47
N VAL A 109 0.68 6.56 -4.33
CA VAL A 109 -0.46 7.27 -3.72
C VAL A 109 -1.06 8.31 -4.68
N LEU A 110 -0.21 9.09 -5.35
CA LEU A 110 -0.67 10.10 -6.32
C LEU A 110 -1.31 9.46 -7.56
N THR A 111 -0.78 8.33 -8.01
CA THR A 111 -1.39 7.56 -9.12
C THR A 111 -2.78 7.09 -8.73
N HIS A 112 -2.91 6.46 -7.56
CA HIS A 112 -4.21 6.03 -7.04
C HIS A 112 -5.21 7.19 -6.91
N ARG A 113 -4.77 8.30 -6.31
CA ARG A 113 -5.57 9.53 -6.16
C ARG A 113 -6.07 10.04 -7.51
N ARG A 114 -5.20 10.14 -8.52
CA ARG A 114 -5.59 10.55 -9.88
C ARG A 114 -6.62 9.59 -10.46
N LEU A 115 -6.39 8.29 -10.38
CA LEU A 115 -7.30 7.27 -10.90
C LEU A 115 -8.67 7.35 -10.23
N TYR A 116 -8.71 7.51 -8.92
CA TYR A 116 -9.93 7.59 -8.13
C TYR A 116 -10.77 8.84 -8.47
N HIS A 117 -10.15 10.00 -8.69
CA HIS A 117 -10.86 11.26 -8.96
C HIS A 117 -11.16 11.54 -10.43
N THR A 118 -10.45 10.92 -11.38
CA THR A 118 -10.58 11.23 -12.82
C THR A 118 -11.41 10.21 -13.61
N LYS A 119 -11.66 9.03 -13.06
CA LYS A 119 -12.29 7.93 -13.80
C LYS A 119 -13.78 7.77 -13.43
N PRO A 120 -14.70 7.65 -14.41
CA PRO A 120 -16.12 7.42 -14.15
C PRO A 120 -16.38 6.09 -13.41
N VAL A 121 -17.53 6.01 -12.74
CA VAL A 121 -18.01 4.93 -11.85
C VAL A 121 -17.98 3.52 -12.49
N ASP A 122 -17.88 3.44 -13.83
CA ASP A 122 -17.84 2.20 -14.62
C ASP A 122 -16.43 1.66 -14.91
N TRP A 123 -15.35 2.30 -14.42
CA TRP A 123 -14.00 1.78 -14.62
C TRP A 123 -13.75 0.51 -13.80
N ASP A 124 -12.91 -0.38 -14.36
CA ASP A 124 -12.42 -1.58 -13.70
C ASP A 124 -11.86 -1.27 -12.30
N LYS A 125 -12.63 -1.67 -11.28
CA LYS A 125 -12.30 -1.51 -9.86
C LYS A 125 -10.97 -2.21 -9.51
N GLU A 126 -10.55 -3.17 -10.32
CA GLU A 126 -9.30 -3.91 -10.17
C GLU A 126 -8.08 -2.99 -10.39
N ASP A 127 -8.07 -2.19 -11.47
CA ASP A 127 -6.95 -1.28 -11.79
C ASP A 127 -6.73 -0.22 -10.69
N ILE A 128 -7.83 0.34 -10.17
CA ILE A 128 -7.78 1.34 -9.10
C ILE A 128 -7.16 0.74 -7.83
N ARG A 129 -7.50 -0.51 -7.50
CA ARG A 129 -6.99 -1.20 -6.30
C ARG A 129 -5.55 -1.67 -6.42
N LYS A 130 -5.17 -2.15 -7.61
CA LYS A 130 -3.77 -2.53 -7.90
C LYS A 130 -2.83 -1.33 -7.84
N SER A 131 -3.32 -0.14 -8.19
CA SER A 131 -2.50 1.08 -8.19
C SER A 131 -2.01 1.55 -6.82
N ILE A 132 -2.47 0.96 -5.72
CA ILE A 132 -2.13 1.35 -4.34
C ILE A 132 -1.69 0.18 -3.47
N HIS A 133 -1.30 -0.92 -4.10
CA HIS A 133 -1.05 -2.18 -3.39
C HIS A 133 0.06 -2.09 -2.34
N ASP A 134 1.22 -1.54 -2.65
CA ASP A 134 2.36 -1.49 -1.73
C ASP A 134 2.01 -0.64 -0.50
N THR A 135 1.40 0.52 -0.73
CA THR A 135 0.84 1.37 0.32
C THR A 135 -0.21 0.61 1.16
N MET A 136 -1.17 -0.07 0.52
CA MET A 136 -2.20 -0.82 1.25
C MET A 136 -1.63 -1.96 2.09
N THR A 137 -0.65 -2.69 1.57
CA THR A 137 0.07 -3.74 2.29
C THR A 137 0.69 -3.18 3.57
N LYS A 138 1.47 -2.10 3.45
CA LYS A 138 2.11 -1.43 4.59
C LYS A 138 1.13 -0.90 5.61
N LEU A 139 0.02 -0.28 5.16
CA LEU A 139 -1.01 0.20 6.06
C LEU A 139 -1.74 -0.95 6.77
N CYS A 140 -2.01 -2.05 6.09
CA CYS A 140 -2.59 -3.25 6.70
C CYS A 140 -1.64 -3.90 7.71
N GLU A 141 -0.34 -3.99 7.44
CA GLU A 141 0.67 -4.48 8.39
C GLU A 141 0.75 -3.60 9.64
N LEU A 142 0.77 -2.27 9.47
CA LEU A 142 0.74 -1.31 10.56
C LEU A 142 -0.52 -1.45 11.41
N ALA A 143 -1.69 -1.60 10.77
CA ALA A 143 -2.96 -1.81 11.45
C ALA A 143 -2.99 -3.16 12.19
N ALA A 144 -2.54 -4.24 11.55
CA ALA A 144 -2.48 -5.58 12.12
C ALA A 144 -1.54 -5.66 13.34
N GLY A 145 -0.42 -4.92 13.31
CA GLY A 145 0.49 -4.78 14.45
C GLY A 145 -0.17 -4.26 15.73
N ARG A 146 -1.33 -3.62 15.62
CA ARG A 146 -2.09 -3.05 16.74
C ARG A 146 -3.23 -3.94 17.23
N LEU A 147 -3.46 -5.09 16.60
CA LEU A 147 -4.56 -6.00 16.96
C LEU A 147 -4.21 -6.96 18.12
N GLY A 148 -2.98 -6.92 18.62
CA GLY A 148 -2.56 -7.73 19.78
C GLY A 148 -2.02 -9.12 19.44
N PHE A 149 -1.47 -9.31 18.24
CA PHE A 149 -0.59 -10.46 17.95
C PHE A 149 0.65 -10.42 18.84
N LYS A 150 1.09 -11.59 19.32
CA LYS A 150 2.33 -11.76 20.11
C LYS A 150 3.56 -11.76 19.21
N SER A 151 3.42 -12.28 18.01
CA SER A 151 4.44 -12.45 16.99
C SER A 151 4.26 -11.38 15.91
N ARG A 152 5.32 -10.61 15.69
CA ARG A 152 5.37 -9.64 14.58
C ARG A 152 5.14 -10.33 13.22
N LEU A 153 5.64 -11.55 13.06
CA LEU A 153 5.44 -12.33 11.83
C LEU A 153 3.95 -12.62 11.57
N PHE A 154 3.17 -12.97 12.59
CA PHE A 154 1.73 -13.21 12.44
C PHE A 154 0.97 -11.92 12.11
N ALA A 155 1.34 -10.80 12.75
CA ALA A 155 0.76 -9.50 12.45
C ALA A 155 1.02 -9.09 10.99
N MET A 156 2.27 -9.17 10.53
CA MET A 156 2.66 -8.85 9.15
C MET A 156 1.92 -9.76 8.16
N ALA A 157 1.96 -11.08 8.38
CA ALA A 157 1.27 -12.05 7.53
C ALA A 157 -0.23 -11.81 7.42
N PHE A 158 -0.88 -11.42 8.52
CA PHE A 158 -2.29 -11.08 8.51
C PHE A 158 -2.55 -9.79 7.73
N GLY A 159 -1.74 -8.75 7.94
CA GLY A 159 -1.80 -7.50 7.19
C GLY A 159 -1.66 -7.72 5.68
N ASP A 160 -0.64 -8.48 5.27
CA ASP A 160 -0.42 -8.90 3.89
C ASP A 160 -1.62 -9.65 3.31
N ALA A 161 -2.16 -10.63 4.05
CA ALA A 161 -3.31 -11.41 3.60
C ALA A 161 -4.54 -10.54 3.35
N VAL A 162 -4.80 -9.56 4.24
CA VAL A 162 -5.87 -8.58 4.07
C VAL A 162 -5.62 -7.72 2.83
N ALA A 163 -4.45 -7.08 2.73
CA ALA A 163 -4.11 -6.21 1.60
C ALA A 163 -4.17 -6.94 0.25
N ASN A 164 -3.66 -8.17 0.16
CA ASN A 164 -3.70 -8.97 -1.05
C ASN A 164 -5.13 -9.27 -1.51
N LYS A 165 -6.05 -9.53 -0.56
CA LYS A 165 -7.46 -9.72 -0.91
C LYS A 165 -8.12 -8.46 -1.47
N PHE A 166 -7.65 -7.27 -1.08
CA PHE A 166 -8.16 -6.02 -1.64
C PHE A 166 -7.52 -5.63 -2.95
N SER A 167 -6.19 -5.67 -3.01
CA SER A 167 -5.41 -5.18 -4.13
C SER A 167 -5.31 -6.17 -5.28
N MET A 168 -5.78 -7.41 -5.10
CA MET A 168 -5.75 -8.49 -6.09
C MET A 168 -4.35 -8.81 -6.63
N ILE A 169 -3.35 -8.77 -5.75
CA ILE A 169 -1.99 -9.20 -6.06
C ILE A 169 -1.70 -10.49 -5.27
N SER A 170 -0.90 -11.37 -5.87
CA SER A 170 -0.51 -12.66 -5.28
C SER A 170 0.41 -12.44 -4.07
N CYS A 171 0.18 -13.18 -2.98
CA CYS A 171 1.06 -13.14 -1.80
C CYS A 171 2.51 -13.51 -2.15
N THR A 172 3.47 -12.90 -1.44
CA THR A 172 4.89 -13.27 -1.41
C THR A 172 5.10 -14.57 -0.65
N TYR A 173 5.78 -15.53 -1.28
CA TYR A 173 5.90 -16.94 -0.85
C TYR A 173 6.69 -17.16 0.46
N GLY A 174 6.22 -18.06 1.36
CA GLY A 174 6.88 -18.45 2.63
C GLY A 174 5.92 -18.83 3.78
N THR A 175 6.33 -18.75 5.06
CA THR A 175 5.46 -18.92 6.25
C THR A 175 4.19 -18.04 6.19
N LEU A 176 4.28 -16.93 5.44
CA LEU A 176 3.18 -16.05 5.01
C LEU A 176 2.07 -16.80 4.23
N ASP A 177 2.40 -17.84 3.46
CA ASP A 177 1.48 -18.60 2.60
C ASP A 177 0.41 -19.33 3.40
N VAL A 178 0.76 -19.88 4.56
CA VAL A 178 -0.19 -20.59 5.42
C VAL A 178 -1.26 -19.62 5.90
N ILE A 179 -0.85 -18.44 6.34
CA ILE A 179 -1.76 -17.41 6.85
C ILE A 179 -2.57 -16.80 5.70
N CYS A 180 -1.95 -16.48 4.56
CA CYS A 180 -2.64 -16.02 3.34
C CYS A 180 -3.71 -17.04 2.89
N GLU A 181 -3.37 -18.32 2.88
CA GLU A 181 -4.27 -19.39 2.43
C GLU A 181 -5.42 -19.61 3.41
N ILE A 182 -5.13 -19.67 4.71
CA ILE A 182 -6.16 -19.80 5.74
C ILE A 182 -7.10 -18.60 5.71
N PHE A 183 -6.55 -17.39 5.60
CA PHE A 183 -7.34 -16.18 5.45
C PHE A 183 -8.23 -16.27 4.21
N SER A 184 -7.67 -16.68 3.07
CA SER A 184 -8.41 -16.87 1.81
C SER A 184 -9.58 -17.83 1.94
N GLU A 185 -9.37 -18.97 2.61
CA GLU A 185 -10.42 -19.97 2.86
C GLU A 185 -11.51 -19.45 3.80
N GLU A 186 -11.15 -18.82 4.93
CA GLU A 186 -12.14 -18.24 5.85
C GLU A 186 -12.91 -17.08 5.23
N PHE A 187 -12.22 -16.28 4.40
CA PHE A 187 -12.84 -15.18 3.67
C PHE A 187 -13.91 -15.72 2.70
N THR A 188 -13.55 -16.70 1.87
CA THR A 188 -14.46 -17.30 0.87
C THR A 188 -15.70 -17.95 1.49
N ARG A 189 -15.62 -18.41 2.75
CA ARG A 189 -16.78 -18.98 3.47
C ARG A 189 -17.81 -17.94 3.86
N ILE A 190 -17.38 -16.70 4.05
CA ILE A 190 -18.23 -15.60 4.54
C ILE A 190 -18.74 -14.78 3.36
N ASP A 191 -17.91 -14.58 2.34
CA ASP A 191 -18.26 -13.83 1.14
C ASP A 191 -17.41 -14.28 -0.06
N ASP A 192 -18.03 -14.44 -1.23
CA ASP A 192 -17.35 -14.79 -2.47
C ASP A 192 -17.10 -13.58 -3.39
N ASP A 193 -17.67 -12.42 -3.07
CA ASP A 193 -17.48 -11.19 -3.84
C ASP A 193 -16.10 -10.60 -3.54
N ARG A 194 -15.28 -10.51 -4.58
CA ARG A 194 -13.90 -10.02 -4.52
C ARG A 194 -13.79 -8.50 -4.60
N TYR A 195 -14.89 -7.79 -4.90
CA TYR A 195 -14.89 -6.35 -5.21
C TYR A 195 -15.60 -5.48 -4.16
N TRP A 196 -15.58 -5.92 -2.92
CA TRP A 196 -16.19 -5.22 -1.79
C TRP A 196 -15.49 -3.88 -1.46
N PRO A 197 -16.24 -2.82 -1.14
CA PRO A 197 -15.67 -1.61 -0.53
C PRO A 197 -15.05 -1.95 0.82
N LEU A 198 -13.85 -1.43 1.14
CA LEU A 198 -13.15 -1.57 2.43
C LEU A 198 -14.06 -1.44 3.67
N THR A 199 -15.15 -0.69 3.53
CA THR A 199 -16.07 -0.31 4.61
C THR A 199 -17.34 -1.16 4.70
N SER A 200 -17.52 -2.18 3.84
CA SER A 200 -18.76 -2.96 3.81
C SER A 200 -18.96 -3.82 5.07
N VAL A 201 -20.18 -4.30 5.32
CA VAL A 201 -20.46 -5.17 6.47
C VAL A 201 -19.86 -6.58 6.28
N PRO A 202 -20.04 -7.25 5.11
CA PRO A 202 -19.49 -8.59 4.88
C PRO A 202 -17.96 -8.65 4.98
N ALA A 203 -17.30 -7.64 4.42
CA ALA A 203 -15.89 -7.33 4.57
C ALA A 203 -15.35 -7.42 6.01
N ARG A 204 -15.97 -6.63 6.90
CA ARG A 204 -15.59 -6.55 8.31
C ARG A 204 -15.77 -7.89 9.01
N ALA A 205 -16.87 -8.59 8.73
CA ALA A 205 -17.13 -9.92 9.25
C ALA A 205 -16.08 -10.95 8.78
N ALA A 206 -15.69 -10.89 7.50
CA ALA A 206 -14.71 -11.78 6.92
C ALA A 206 -13.31 -11.56 7.52
N VAL A 207 -12.88 -10.30 7.64
CA VAL A 207 -11.61 -9.94 8.30
C VAL A 207 -11.59 -10.40 9.75
N ALA A 208 -12.67 -10.19 10.51
CA ALA A 208 -12.78 -10.63 11.90
C ALA A 208 -12.73 -12.15 12.07
N ALA A 209 -13.34 -12.90 11.16
CA ALA A 209 -13.27 -14.36 11.19
C ALA A 209 -11.85 -14.88 10.88
N GLY A 210 -11.21 -14.33 9.84
CA GLY A 210 -9.82 -14.63 9.52
C GLY A 210 -8.90 -14.34 10.70
N TYR A 211 -9.04 -13.16 11.31
CA TYR A 211 -8.28 -12.77 12.51
C TYR A 211 -8.44 -13.78 13.64
N ARG A 212 -9.67 -14.15 14.02
CA ARG A 212 -9.90 -15.09 15.14
C ARG A 212 -9.22 -16.43 14.93
N LYS A 213 -9.25 -16.96 13.70
CA LYS A 213 -8.57 -18.23 13.39
C LYS A 213 -7.06 -18.07 13.47
N ILE A 214 -6.50 -17.05 12.81
CA ILE A 214 -5.05 -16.82 12.78
C ILE A 214 -4.51 -16.54 14.19
N LYS A 215 -5.25 -15.78 14.99
CA LYS A 215 -4.91 -15.51 16.39
C LYS A 215 -4.87 -16.79 17.23
N ARG A 216 -5.83 -17.70 17.02
CA ARG A 216 -5.82 -19.01 17.67
C ARG A 216 -4.61 -19.86 17.28
N LEU A 217 -4.18 -19.81 16.02
CA LEU A 217 -2.98 -20.52 15.56
C LEU A 217 -1.70 -19.96 16.18
N GLU A 218 -1.64 -18.65 16.42
CA GLU A 218 -0.53 -18.04 17.18
C GLU A 218 -0.52 -18.53 18.64
N ASP A 219 -1.70 -18.66 19.24
CA ASP A 219 -1.84 -19.08 20.64
C ASP A 219 -1.68 -20.60 20.84
N ASP A 220 -1.86 -21.41 19.81
CA ASP A 220 -1.65 -22.87 19.80
C ASP A 220 -0.72 -23.32 18.66
N PRO A 221 0.60 -23.43 18.92
CA PRO A 221 1.57 -23.87 17.92
C PRO A 221 1.30 -25.27 17.34
N GLN A 222 0.63 -26.17 18.08
CA GLN A 222 0.29 -27.49 17.55
C GLN A 222 -0.81 -27.41 16.51
N GLU A 223 -1.76 -26.48 16.68
CA GLU A 223 -2.79 -26.21 15.68
C GLU A 223 -2.17 -25.56 14.43
N PHE A 224 -1.20 -24.66 14.60
CA PHE A 224 -0.44 -24.10 13.49
C PHE A 224 0.29 -25.17 12.66
N GLU A 225 1.03 -26.09 13.29
CA GLU A 225 1.73 -27.15 12.56
C GLU A 225 0.77 -28.11 11.83
N LYS A 226 -0.41 -28.38 12.39
CA LYS A 226 -1.46 -29.16 11.70
C LYS A 226 -1.96 -28.44 10.44
N GLU A 227 -2.25 -27.14 10.56
CA GLU A 227 -2.70 -26.33 9.41
C GLU A 227 -1.59 -26.19 8.36
N ARG A 228 -0.34 -25.98 8.79
CA ARG A 228 0.82 -25.95 7.90
C ARG A 228 0.95 -27.25 7.12
N ALA A 229 0.85 -28.41 7.78
CA ALA A 229 0.90 -29.71 7.12
C ALA A 229 -0.25 -29.90 6.12
N ARG A 230 -1.47 -29.47 6.47
CA ARG A 230 -2.64 -29.51 5.57
C ARG A 230 -2.44 -28.64 4.33
N VAL A 231 -1.98 -27.40 4.50
CA VAL A 231 -1.71 -26.47 3.39
C VAL A 231 -0.59 -27.03 2.51
N GLN A 232 0.50 -27.52 3.09
CA GLN A 232 1.58 -28.15 2.34
C GLN A 232 1.11 -29.36 1.52
N GLN A 233 0.23 -30.20 2.07
CA GLN A 233 -0.37 -31.32 1.35
C GLN A 233 -1.26 -30.85 0.19
N LYS A 234 -2.05 -29.79 0.41
CA LYS A 234 -2.93 -29.20 -0.63
C LYS A 234 -2.13 -28.64 -1.81
N TRP A 235 -0.97 -28.04 -1.55
CA TRP A 235 -0.17 -27.34 -2.56
C TRP A 235 0.89 -28.22 -3.24
N GLY A 236 1.26 -29.36 -2.65
CA GLY A 236 2.13 -30.36 -3.29
C GLY A 236 3.63 -30.03 -3.31
N PHE A 237 4.08 -28.98 -2.61
CA PHE A 237 5.50 -28.62 -2.46
C PHE A 237 5.83 -28.27 -1.00
N PRO A 238 7.07 -28.51 -0.53
CA PRO A 238 7.45 -28.14 0.83
C PRO A 238 7.44 -26.63 1.03
N LEU A 239 6.70 -26.16 2.03
CA LEU A 239 6.70 -24.76 2.45
C LEU A 239 8.05 -24.43 3.09
N GLN A 240 8.77 -23.45 2.52
CA GLN A 240 10.06 -23.03 3.06
C GLN A 240 9.89 -22.46 4.47
N SER A 241 10.74 -22.93 5.39
CA SER A 241 10.77 -22.44 6.77
C SER A 241 11.75 -21.28 6.83
N HIS A 242 11.27 -20.06 7.01
CA HIS A 242 12.10 -18.92 7.39
C HIS A 242 11.52 -18.30 8.65
#